data_AF-A0A535W5V2-F1
#
_entry.id   AF-A0A535W5V2-F1
#
_cell.length_a   1.000
_cell.length_b   1.000
_cell.length_c   1.000
_cell.angle_alpha   90.00
_cell.angle_beta   90.00
_cell.angle_gamma   90.00
#
_symmetry.space_group_name_H-M   'P 1'
#
loop_
_entity.id
_entity.type
_entity.pdbx_description
1 polymer ?
#
loop_
_entity_poly.entity_id
_entity_poly.type
_entity_poly.pdbx_seq_one_letter_code
_entity_poly.pdbx_strand_id
1 'polypeptide(L)'
;MSDTAEELLPAAGWGAVYEQSGREFAWPLIGWLRPGNGSVDLLVGLTVSLDGTKVVRCDSIAGFRCYLPPAEWIGEGSPGALAPPEEQTH
;
A
#
# COMPACT_ATOMS: atom_id res chain seq x y z
N MET A 1 -19.62 -26.12 15.89
CA MET A 1 -19.20 -24.72 15.71
C MET A 1 -17.86 -24.79 15.02
N SER A 2 -17.85 -24.64 13.70
CA SER A 2 -16.60 -24.67 12.94
C SER A 2 -15.98 -23.29 13.08
N ASP A 3 -14.82 -23.20 13.72
CA ASP A 3 -13.91 -22.08 13.53
C ASP A 3 -13.63 -22.01 12.03
N THR A 4 -14.38 -21.19 11.31
CA THR A 4 -14.01 -20.78 9.97
C THR A 4 -12.75 -19.93 10.15
N ALA A 5 -11.59 -20.55 9.95
CA ALA A 5 -10.35 -19.82 9.81
C ALA A 5 -10.61 -18.69 8.80
N GLU A 6 -10.55 -17.45 9.28
CA GLU A 6 -10.76 -16.28 8.42
C GLU A 6 -9.74 -16.38 7.29
N GLU A 7 -10.23 -16.49 6.06
CA GLU A 7 -9.37 -16.62 4.89
C GLU A 7 -8.58 -15.32 4.74
N LEU A 8 -7.25 -15.38 4.78
CA LEU A 8 -6.40 -14.23 4.52
C LEU A 8 -5.99 -14.23 3.06
N LEU A 9 -6.31 -13.15 2.35
CA LEU A 9 -5.95 -13.00 0.95
C LEU A 9 -4.68 -12.14 0.81
N PRO A 10 -3.72 -12.52 -0.05
CA PRO A 10 -2.57 -11.68 -0.33
C PRO A 10 -3.04 -10.37 -0.99
N ALA A 11 -2.53 -9.24 -0.49
CA ALA A 11 -2.85 -7.89 -0.94
C ALA A 11 -1.92 -7.38 -2.05
N ALA A 12 -1.24 -8.26 -2.79
CA ALA A 12 -0.30 -7.86 -3.82
C ALA A 12 -1.01 -7.05 -4.92
N GLY A 13 -0.47 -5.86 -5.26
CA GLY A 13 -1.05 -4.96 -6.27
C GLY A 13 -1.92 -3.82 -5.72
N TRP A 14 -2.03 -3.72 -4.39
CA TRP A 14 -2.61 -2.57 -3.71
C TRP A 14 -1.53 -1.51 -3.40
N GLY A 15 -1.98 -0.31 -3.05
CA GLY A 15 -1.11 0.82 -2.68
C GLY A 15 -1.18 1.22 -1.22
N ALA A 16 -0.14 1.87 -0.72
CA ALA A 16 -0.19 2.68 0.49
C ALA A 16 0.12 4.14 0.14
N VAL A 17 -0.67 5.07 0.66
CA VAL A 17 -0.50 6.51 0.44
C VAL A 17 0.13 7.14 1.66
N TYR A 18 1.10 7.99 1.40
CA TYR A 18 1.84 8.74 2.40
C TYR A 18 1.92 10.21 1.98
N GLU A 19 2.03 11.09 2.97
CA GLU A 19 2.22 12.52 2.79
C GLU A 19 3.61 12.93 3.30
N GLN A 20 4.43 13.51 2.43
CA GLN A 20 5.74 14.05 2.77
C GLN A 20 5.89 15.43 2.14
N SER A 21 6.20 16.42 2.98
CA SER A 21 6.40 17.81 2.54
C SER A 21 5.23 18.37 1.72
N GLY A 22 4.00 18.01 2.09
CA GLY A 22 2.76 18.45 1.44
C GLY A 22 2.47 17.81 0.08
N ARG A 23 3.17 16.73 -0.27
CA ARG A 23 2.90 15.92 -1.47
C ARG A 23 2.49 14.52 -1.08
N GLU A 24 1.49 13.99 -1.77
CA GLU A 24 1.07 12.61 -1.63
C GLU A 24 1.86 11.71 -2.58
N PHE A 25 2.31 10.57 -2.06
CA PHE A 25 2.95 9.53 -2.84
C PHE A 25 2.33 8.19 -2.50
N ALA A 26 2.20 7.37 -3.54
CA ALA A 26 1.61 6.07 -3.47
C ALA A 26 2.77 5.05 -3.62
N TRP A 27 2.91 4.09 -2.71
CA TRP A 27 3.90 3.01 -2.77
C TRP A 27 3.26 1.62 -2.88
N PRO A 28 3.87 0.69 -3.66
CA PRO A 28 3.43 -0.69 -3.70
C PRO A 28 3.44 -1.30 -2.31
N LEU A 29 2.41 -2.09 -2.00
CA LEU A 29 2.35 -2.82 -0.75
C LEU A 29 2.39 -4.33 -0.99
N ILE A 30 2.92 -5.02 0.02
CA ILE A 30 2.78 -6.46 0.19
C ILE A 30 2.11 -6.66 1.55
N GLY A 31 1.03 -7.44 1.60
CA GLY A 31 0.27 -7.59 2.84
C GLY A 31 -0.81 -8.65 2.77
N TRP A 32 -1.66 -8.66 3.79
CA TRP A 32 -2.80 -9.58 3.89
C TRP A 32 -4.08 -8.80 4.20
N LEU A 33 -5.12 -9.18 3.48
CA LEU A 33 -6.47 -8.67 3.61
C LEU A 33 -7.35 -9.71 4.29
N ARG A 34 -8.32 -9.24 5.07
CA ARG A 34 -9.44 -10.04 5.56
C ARG A 34 -10.67 -9.73 4.69
N PRO A 35 -11.22 -10.72 3.96
CA PRO A 35 -12.52 -10.60 3.33
C PRO A 35 -13.60 -10.47 4.42
N GLY A 36 -14.43 -9.44 4.29
CA GLY A 36 -15.66 -9.26 5.05
C GLY A 36 -16.90 -9.47 4.19
N ASN A 37 -18.09 -9.28 4.79
CA ASN A 37 -19.36 -9.37 4.08
C ASN A 37 -19.56 -8.17 3.13
N GLY A 38 -18.91 -8.20 1.97
CA GLY A 38 -18.98 -7.15 0.94
C GLY A 38 -17.97 -6.01 1.13
N SER A 39 -17.06 -6.12 2.11
CA SER A 39 -15.91 -5.25 2.27
C SER A 39 -14.62 -6.07 2.32
N VAL A 40 -13.49 -5.42 2.09
CA VAL A 40 -12.17 -6.02 2.31
C VAL A 40 -11.44 -5.13 3.30
N ASP A 41 -11.13 -5.65 4.48
CA ASP A 41 -10.40 -4.92 5.50
C ASP A 41 -8.91 -5.28 5.38
N LEU A 42 -8.03 -4.29 5.19
CA LEU A 42 -6.59 -4.54 5.23
C LEU A 42 -6.16 -4.71 6.69
N LEU A 43 -5.64 -5.90 7.01
CA LEU A 43 -5.16 -6.22 8.35
C LEU A 43 -3.73 -5.76 8.58
N VAL A 44 -2.88 -5.96 7.59
CA VAL A 44 -1.48 -5.55 7.66
C VAL A 44 -0.96 -5.23 6.27
N GLY A 45 -0.34 -4.05 6.16
CA GLY A 45 0.44 -3.67 5.00
C GLY A 45 1.91 -3.52 5.36
N LEU A 46 2.77 -4.19 4.61
CA LEU A 46 4.22 -4.09 4.74
C LEU A 46 4.80 -3.33 3.55
N THR A 47 5.80 -2.52 3.84
CA THR A 47 6.66 -1.88 2.85
C THR A 47 8.09 -1.85 3.36
N VAL A 48 9.03 -1.43 2.51
CA VAL A 48 10.41 -1.19 2.92
C VAL A 48 10.49 0.20 3.53
N SER A 49 11.32 0.41 4.56
CA SER A 49 11.58 1.74 5.11
C SER A 49 12.12 2.68 4.02
N LEU A 50 11.95 4.00 4.21
CA LEU A 50 12.46 5.01 3.27
C LEU A 50 13.97 4.89 3.01
N ASP A 51 14.73 4.38 3.98
CA ASP A 51 16.18 4.12 3.86
C ASP A 51 16.53 2.76 3.21
N GLY A 52 15.53 1.95 2.84
CA GLY A 52 15.73 0.65 2.19
C GLY A 52 16.16 -0.49 3.13
N THR A 53 16.34 -0.24 4.43
CA THR A 53 17.05 -1.19 5.31
C THR A 53 16.16 -2.18 6.06
N LYS A 54 14.87 -1.90 6.21
CA LYS A 54 13.96 -2.69 7.06
C LYS A 54 12.60 -2.87 6.39
N VAL A 55 11.99 -4.03 6.63
CA VAL A 55 10.55 -4.20 6.38
C VAL A 55 9.80 -3.62 7.56
N VAL A 56 8.85 -2.74 7.29
CA VAL A 56 8.05 -2.03 8.30
C VAL A 56 6.57 -2.08 7.92
N ARG A 57 5.69 -1.85 8.90
CA ARG A 57 4.26 -1.71 8.61
C ARG A 57 3.97 -0.32 8.07
N CYS A 58 3.18 -0.22 7.02
CA CYS A 58 2.84 1.05 6.38
C CYS A 58 2.21 2.04 7.39
N ASP A 59 1.31 1.56 8.25
CA ASP A 59 0.62 2.33 9.29
C ASP A 59 1.55 2.86 10.41
N SER A 60 2.78 2.34 10.49
CA SER A 60 3.81 2.80 11.43
C SER A 60 4.74 3.88 10.86
N ILE A 61 4.65 4.17 9.56
CA ILE A 61 5.46 5.19 8.90
C ILE A 61 4.80 6.57 9.08
N ALA A 62 5.60 7.57 9.47
CA ALA A 62 5.12 8.94 9.57
C ALA A 62 4.56 9.44 8.23
N GLY A 63 3.41 10.12 8.29
CA GLY A 63 2.73 10.63 7.11
C GLY A 63 1.86 9.60 6.38
N PHE A 64 1.75 8.36 6.87
CA PHE A 64 0.78 7.41 6.32
C PHE A 64 -0.65 7.97 6.37
N ARG A 65 -1.36 7.85 5.26
CA ARG A 65 -2.73 8.36 5.08
C ARG A 65 -3.74 7.22 5.01
N CYS A 66 -3.58 6.32 4.05
CA CYS A 66 -4.52 5.24 3.80
C CYS A 66 -3.90 4.15 2.90
N TYR A 67 -4.64 3.06 2.75
CA TYR A 67 -4.40 2.05 1.72
C TYR A 67 -5.30 2.32 0.52
N LEU A 68 -4.82 2.02 -0.68
CA LEU A 68 -5.57 2.16 -1.93
C LEU A 68 -5.87 0.79 -2.55
N PRO A 69 -7.11 0.52 -2.98
CA PRO A 69 -7.44 -0.66 -3.77
C PRO A 69 -6.75 -0.63 -5.14
N PRO A 70 -6.57 -1.79 -5.80
CA PRO A 70 -5.85 -1.89 -7.07
C PRO A 70 -6.46 -1.01 -8.16
N ALA A 71 -7.79 -0.83 -8.15
CA ALA A 71 -8.49 0.03 -9.10
C ALA A 71 -8.06 1.51 -8.97
N GLU A 72 -7.82 1.99 -7.74
CA GLU A 72 -7.35 3.35 -7.47
C GLU A 72 -5.83 3.47 -7.64
N TRP A 73 -5.10 2.38 -7.41
CA TRP A 73 -3.65 2.29 -7.59
C TRP A 73 -3.22 2.32 -9.07
N ILE A 74 -3.93 1.58 -9.92
CA ILE A 74 -3.58 1.40 -11.33
C ILE A 74 -4.09 2.58 -12.19
N GLY A 75 -5.01 3.38 -11.66
CA GLY A 75 -5.59 4.56 -12.30
C GLY A 75 -6.35 4.19 -13.58
N GLU A 76 -7.68 4.30 -13.57
CA GLU A 76 -8.43 4.35 -14.82
C GLU A 76 -8.13 5.70 -15.54
N GLY A 77 -7.02 5.77 -16.29
CA GLY A 77 -6.58 6.86 -17.18
C GLY A 77 -6.02 8.10 -16.46
N SER A 78 -4.79 8.58 -16.67
CA SER A 78 -4.03 8.72 -17.92
C SER A 78 -2.52 8.43 -17.73
N PRO A 79 -1.83 7.95 -18.76
CA PRO A 79 -0.39 7.71 -18.74
C PRO A 79 0.35 9.05 -18.76
N GLY A 80 0.70 9.59 -17.60
CA GLY A 80 1.38 10.89 -17.55
C GLY A 80 2.01 11.34 -16.23
N ALA A 81 1.98 10.58 -15.13
CA ALA A 81 2.53 11.08 -13.86
C ALA A 81 3.06 10.02 -12.87
N LEU A 82 3.58 8.89 -13.35
CA LEU A 82 4.44 8.04 -12.52
C LEU A 82 5.77 7.87 -13.25
N ALA A 83 6.54 8.96 -13.34
CA ALA A 83 7.96 8.82 -13.51
C ALA A 83 8.48 8.12 -12.23
N PRO A 84 9.26 7.03 -12.34
CA PRO A 84 10.00 6.51 -11.19
C PRO A 84 10.87 7.64 -10.60
N PRO A 85 11.20 7.62 -9.30
CA PRO A 85 12.08 8.63 -8.73
C PRO A 85 13.39 8.63 -9.53
N GLU A 86 13.65 9.72 -10.24
CA GLU A 86 14.91 9.91 -10.95
C GLU A 86 16.04 9.89 -9.91
N GLU A 87 16.95 8.94 -10.08
CA GLU A 87 18.22 8.88 -9.36
C GLU A 87 18.98 10.16 -9.68
N GLN A 88 19.01 11.11 -8.73
CA GLN A 88 19.82 12.32 -8.87
C GLN A 88 21.29 11.92 -8.78
N THR A 89 21.92 11.64 -9.92
CA THR A 89 23.38 11.59 -10.04
C THR A 89 23.89 13.00 -10.31
N HIS A 90 24.67 13.52 -9.35
CA HIS A 90 25.42 14.78 -9.43
C HIS A 90 26.51 14.76 -10.51
#